data_AF-A0A0R3UPB8-F1
#
_entry.id   AF-A0A0R3UPB8-F1
#
_cell.length_a   1.000
_cell.length_b   1.000
_cell.length_c   1.000
_cell.angle_alpha   90.00
_cell.angle_beta   90.00
_cell.angle_gamma   90.00
#
_symmetry.space_group_name_H-M   'P 1'
#
loop_
_entity.id
_entity.type
_entity.pdbx_description
1 polymer ?
#
loop_
_entity_poly.entity_id
_entity_poly.type
_entity_poly.pdbx_seq_one_letter_code
_entity_poly.pdbx_strand_id
1 'polypeptide(L)'
;MVKLVALFLNKTSIILRIHSHVPLQSIVRQDVAWFDTQSSGKLITKLTYSVDQIEGGIGDRLGTFIQSVTTSIATAVVSLIVGWKLALVSFTLSPVILGAFVTLGFALRKFSAKEIAAYEKAGLIAAEILAAVRTVFAFGCQEKESLRYENELGASARVFMLKSLLMGIGKLR
;
A
#
# COMPACT_ATOMS: atom_id res chain seq x y z
N MET A 1 -26.59 -6.59 20.62
CA MET A 1 -25.40 -7.47 20.74
C MET A 1 -25.47 -8.68 19.80
N VAL A 2 -26.54 -9.50 19.83
CA VAL A 2 -26.68 -10.72 19.01
C VAL A 2 -26.57 -10.51 17.49
N LYS A 3 -27.13 -9.43 16.94
CA LYS A 3 -27.04 -9.12 15.49
C LYS A 3 -25.63 -8.75 15.02
N LEU A 4 -24.80 -8.15 15.88
CA LEU A 4 -23.43 -7.78 15.54
C LEU A 4 -22.55 -9.04 15.49
N VAL A 5 -22.70 -9.93 16.47
CA VAL A 5 -21.97 -11.20 16.55
C VAL A 5 -22.32 -12.12 15.37
N ALA A 6 -23.59 -12.20 14.98
CA ALA A 6 -24.02 -12.98 13.81
C ALA A 6 -23.45 -12.44 12.48
N LEU A 7 -23.30 -11.13 12.34
CA LEU A 7 -22.71 -10.51 11.16
C LEU A 7 -21.20 -10.77 11.07
N PHE A 8 -20.50 -10.73 12.21
CA PHE A 8 -19.08 -11.09 12.30
C PHE A 8 -18.83 -12.58 11.99
N LEU A 9 -19.68 -13.48 12.51
CA LEU A 9 -19.59 -14.92 12.23
C LEU A 9 -19.91 -15.26 10.77
N ASN A 10 -20.87 -14.56 10.15
CA ASN A 10 -21.17 -14.75 8.73
C ASN A 10 -20.01 -14.26 7.85
N LYS A 11 -19.44 -13.09 8.17
CA LYS A 11 -18.24 -12.53 7.48
C LYS A 11 -17.07 -13.52 7.51
N THR A 12 -16.73 -14.08 8.67
CA THR A 12 -15.62 -15.05 8.78
C THR A 12 -15.90 -16.36 8.04
N SER A 13 -17.14 -16.85 8.05
CA SER A 13 -17.50 -18.10 7.36
C SER A 13 -17.40 -18.01 5.83
N ILE A 14 -17.80 -16.88 5.24
CA ILE A 14 -17.74 -16.65 3.78
C ILE A 14 -16.29 -16.49 3.33
N ILE A 15 -15.48 -15.79 4.12
CA ILE A 15 -14.05 -15.55 3.85
C ILE A 15 -13.27 -16.87 3.86
N LEU A 16 -13.45 -17.71 4.89
CA LEU A 16 -12.78 -19.01 4.99
C LEU A 16 -13.13 -19.95 3.82
N ARG A 17 -14.35 -19.83 3.29
CA ARG A 17 -14.82 -20.64 2.15
C ARG A 17 -14.22 -20.18 0.82
N ILE A 18 -14.01 -18.87 0.64
CA ILE A 18 -13.32 -18.33 -0.54
C ILE A 18 -11.82 -18.65 -0.49
N HIS A 19 -11.23 -18.60 0.71
CA HIS A 19 -9.80 -18.82 0.94
C HIS A 19 -9.32 -20.22 0.48
N SER A 20 -10.12 -21.25 0.75
CA SER A 20 -9.69 -22.65 0.58
C SER A 20 -10.16 -23.30 -0.72
N HIS A 21 -11.36 -22.99 -1.23
CA HIS A 21 -11.97 -23.83 -2.27
C HIS A 21 -11.68 -23.37 -3.69
N VAL A 22 -11.84 -22.08 -3.99
CA VAL A 22 -11.77 -21.56 -5.37
C VAL A 22 -10.36 -21.66 -5.98
N PRO A 23 -9.28 -21.28 -5.26
CA PRO A 23 -7.94 -21.28 -5.84
C PRO A 23 -7.39 -22.71 -6.04
N LEU A 24 -7.66 -23.60 -5.08
CA LEU A 24 -7.20 -24.99 -5.14
C LEU A 24 -7.90 -25.78 -6.27
N GLN A 25 -9.19 -25.57 -6.49
CA GLN A 25 -9.90 -26.21 -7.60
C GLN A 25 -9.36 -25.81 -8.97
N SER A 26 -8.91 -24.57 -9.13
CA SER A 26 -8.32 -24.11 -10.39
C SER A 26 -6.92 -24.69 -10.61
N ILE A 27 -6.13 -24.85 -9.55
CA ILE A 27 -4.77 -25.40 -9.64
C ILE A 27 -4.80 -26.90 -9.96
N VAL A 28 -5.71 -27.66 -9.33
CA VAL A 28 -5.84 -29.11 -9.58
C VAL A 28 -6.27 -29.42 -11.03
N ARG A 29 -6.82 -28.45 -11.76
CA ARG A 29 -7.21 -28.58 -13.17
C ARG A 29 -6.09 -28.23 -14.16
N GLN A 30 -4.91 -27.83 -13.72
CA GLN A 30 -3.80 -27.49 -14.61
C GLN A 30 -3.01 -28.72 -15.06
N ASP A 31 -2.43 -28.62 -16.26
CA ASP A 31 -1.64 -29.67 -16.88
C ASP A 31 -0.32 -29.94 -16.13
N VAL A 32 0.15 -31.19 -16.17
CA VAL A 32 1.41 -31.62 -15.52
C VAL A 32 2.63 -30.83 -16.05
N ALA A 33 2.66 -30.51 -17.34
CA ALA A 33 3.71 -29.69 -17.94
C ALA A 33 3.79 -28.27 -17.35
N TRP A 34 2.67 -27.73 -16.87
CA TRP A 34 2.65 -26.43 -16.19
C TRP A 34 3.28 -26.52 -14.80
N PHE A 35 3.07 -27.63 -14.08
CA PHE A 35 3.70 -27.88 -12.78
C PHE A 35 5.22 -28.06 -12.88
N ASP A 36 5.74 -28.63 -13.97
CA ASP A 36 7.19 -28.78 -14.17
C ASP A 36 7.91 -27.43 -14.35
N THR A 37 7.21 -26.40 -14.83
CA THR A 37 7.78 -25.06 -14.95
C THR A 37 7.79 -24.28 -13.63
N GLN A 38 6.93 -24.64 -12.67
CA GLN A 38 6.68 -23.88 -11.44
C GLN A 38 7.14 -24.65 -10.20
N SER A 39 8.11 -24.10 -9.46
CA SER A 39 8.49 -24.63 -8.15
C SER A 39 7.29 -24.60 -7.18
N SER A 40 6.94 -25.77 -6.61
CA SER A 40 5.76 -25.96 -5.75
C SER A 40 5.71 -24.99 -4.57
N GLY A 41 6.85 -24.65 -3.97
CA GLY A 41 6.93 -23.70 -2.85
C GLY A 41 6.53 -22.27 -3.26
N LYS A 42 7.01 -21.80 -4.41
CA LYS A 42 6.68 -20.47 -4.94
C LYS A 42 5.20 -20.36 -5.30
N LEU A 43 4.61 -21.44 -5.79
CA LEU A 43 3.19 -21.50 -6.13
C LEU A 43 2.31 -21.34 -4.89
N ILE A 44 2.59 -22.10 -3.83
CA ILE A 44 1.82 -22.06 -2.57
C ILE A 44 1.92 -20.66 -1.94
N THR A 45 3.12 -20.08 -1.83
CA THR A 45 3.28 -18.73 -1.27
C THR A 45 2.55 -17.67 -2.10
N LYS A 46 2.62 -17.74 -3.43
CA LYS A 46 1.90 -16.81 -4.31
C LYS A 46 0.38 -16.96 -4.17
N LEU A 47 -0.10 -18.18 -4.01
CA LEU A 47 -1.51 -18.47 -3.81
C LEU A 47 -1.99 -17.88 -2.49
N THR A 48 -1.33 -18.20 -1.38
CA THR A 48 -1.66 -17.66 -0.05
C THR A 48 -1.64 -16.14 -0.06
N TYR A 49 -0.65 -15.52 -0.68
CA TYR A 49 -0.59 -14.06 -0.82
C TYR A 49 -1.75 -13.50 -1.63
N SER A 50 -2.09 -14.12 -2.76
CA SER A 50 -3.20 -13.66 -3.62
C SER A 50 -4.55 -13.77 -2.89
N VAL A 51 -4.73 -14.84 -2.12
CA VAL A 51 -5.92 -15.05 -1.30
C VAL A 51 -6.02 -14.01 -0.19
N ASP A 52 -4.92 -13.73 0.51
CA ASP A 52 -4.86 -12.69 1.55
C ASP A 52 -5.20 -11.30 1.01
N GLN A 53 -4.72 -10.96 -0.18
CA GLN A 53 -5.09 -9.71 -0.87
C GLN A 53 -6.59 -9.64 -1.21
N ILE A 54 -7.17 -10.75 -1.67
CA ILE A 54 -8.60 -10.83 -2.00
C ILE A 54 -9.44 -10.73 -0.71
N GLU A 55 -9.03 -11.40 0.35
CA GLU A 55 -9.69 -11.36 1.66
C GLU A 55 -9.66 -9.95 2.26
N GLY A 56 -8.49 -9.32 2.28
CA GLY A 56 -8.33 -7.94 2.72
C GLY A 56 -9.14 -6.96 1.88
N GLY A 57 -9.20 -7.17 0.57
CA GLY A 57 -9.95 -6.34 -0.37
C GLY A 57 -11.47 -6.48 -0.23
N ILE A 58 -12.00 -7.70 -0.23
CA ILE A 58 -13.44 -7.96 -0.28
C ILE A 58 -14.10 -7.86 1.09
N GLY A 59 -13.44 -8.33 2.14
CA GLY A 59 -14.05 -8.45 3.46
C GLY A 59 -14.14 -7.12 4.20
N ASP A 60 -13.01 -6.42 4.33
CA ASP A 60 -12.92 -5.26 5.21
C ASP A 60 -13.02 -3.95 4.44
N ARG A 61 -12.27 -3.82 3.34
CA ARG A 61 -12.23 -2.58 2.55
C ARG A 61 -13.55 -2.28 1.86
N LEU A 62 -14.22 -3.27 1.28
CA LEU A 62 -15.55 -3.06 0.67
C LEU A 62 -16.61 -2.68 1.71
N GLY A 63 -16.60 -3.31 2.88
CA GLY A 63 -17.53 -2.99 3.96
C GLY A 63 -17.39 -1.53 4.41
N THR A 64 -16.15 -1.10 4.68
CA THR A 64 -15.86 0.30 5.03
C THR A 64 -16.18 1.26 3.88
N PHE A 65 -15.97 0.85 2.63
CA PHE A 65 -16.29 1.67 1.45
C PHE A 65 -17.79 1.94 1.35
N ILE A 66 -18.61 0.88 1.41
CA ILE A 66 -20.08 1.00 1.35
C ILE A 66 -20.59 1.82 2.54
N GLN A 67 -20.06 1.58 3.74
CA GLN A 67 -20.41 2.35 4.93
C GLN A 67 -20.09 3.84 4.75
N SER A 68 -18.91 4.15 4.23
CA SER A 68 -18.45 5.54 4.01
C SER A 68 -19.34 6.25 2.99
N VAL A 69 -19.64 5.60 1.85
CA VAL A 69 -20.53 6.15 0.81
C VAL A 69 -21.93 6.40 1.37
N THR A 70 -22.49 5.43 2.11
CA THR A 70 -23.82 5.56 2.71
C THR A 70 -23.87 6.70 3.73
N THR A 71 -22.82 6.83 4.55
CA THR A 71 -22.72 7.89 5.57
C THR A 71 -22.56 9.27 4.92
N SER A 72 -21.79 9.39 3.83
CA SER A 72 -21.67 10.64 3.08
C SER A 72 -23.00 11.08 2.47
N ILE A 73 -23.79 10.16 1.91
CA ILE A 73 -25.12 10.48 1.37
C ILE A 73 -26.08 10.88 2.51
N ALA A 74 -26.10 10.11 3.60
CA ALA A 74 -26.96 10.40 4.75
C ALA A 74 -26.66 11.77 5.36
N THR A 75 -25.38 12.12 5.53
CA THR A 75 -24.97 13.42 6.08
C THR A 75 -25.32 14.58 5.14
N ALA A 76 -25.18 14.40 3.82
CA ALA A 76 -25.61 15.40 2.83
C ALA A 76 -27.13 15.67 2.91
N VAL A 77 -27.94 14.62 3.02
CA VAL A 77 -29.40 14.74 3.14
C VAL A 77 -29.80 15.41 4.46
N VAL A 78 -29.22 14.98 5.59
CA VAL A 78 -29.50 15.58 6.91
C VAL A 78 -29.11 17.07 6.93
N SER A 79 -27.99 17.44 6.32
CA SER A 79 -27.54 18.84 6.25
C SER A 79 -28.55 19.74 5.54
N LEU A 80 -29.17 19.25 4.45
CA LEU A 80 -30.18 20.00 3.69
C LEU A 80 -31.49 20.19 4.46
N ILE A 81 -31.88 19.24 5.31
CA ILE A 81 -33.15 19.28 6.07
C ILE A 81 -33.07 20.25 7.25
N VAL A 82 -31.97 20.25 8.02
CA VAL A 82 -31.83 21.09 9.23
C VAL A 82 -31.81 22.58 8.90
N GLY A 83 -31.29 22.95 7.73
CA GLY A 83 -31.38 24.32 7.25
C GLY A 83 -30.59 24.54 5.96
N TRP A 84 -31.31 24.87 4.89
CA TRP A 84 -30.73 25.11 3.56
C TRP A 84 -29.64 26.21 3.55
N LYS A 85 -29.74 27.21 4.43
CA LYS A 85 -28.72 28.27 4.59
C LYS A 85 -27.40 27.78 5.21
N LEU A 86 -27.47 26.87 6.19
CA LEU A 86 -26.28 26.29 6.83
C LEU A 86 -25.59 25.26 5.92
N ALA A 87 -26.38 24.49 5.17
CA ALA A 87 -25.88 23.52 4.20
C ALA A 87 -25.04 24.17 3.08
N LEU A 88 -25.51 25.30 2.53
CA LEU A 88 -24.82 26.05 1.46
C LEU A 88 -23.41 26.52 1.88
N VAL A 89 -23.25 26.94 3.13
CA VAL A 89 -21.94 27.35 3.68
C VAL A 89 -21.01 26.13 3.80
N SER A 90 -21.51 25.01 4.32
CA SER A 90 -20.73 23.77 4.44
C SER A 90 -20.30 23.20 3.08
N PHE A 91 -21.18 23.27 2.09
CA PHE A 91 -20.89 22.80 0.73
C PHE A 91 -19.80 23.62 0.03
N THR A 92 -19.63 24.89 0.39
CA THR A 92 -18.58 25.76 -0.15
C THR A 92 -17.21 25.48 0.49
N LEU A 93 -17.19 25.11 1.77
CA LEU A 93 -15.97 24.75 2.50
C LEU A 93 -15.45 23.35 2.12
N SER A 94 -16.34 22.40 1.83
CA SER A 94 -16.00 21.03 1.44
C SER A 94 -14.99 20.93 0.28
N PRO A 95 -15.16 21.58 -0.89
CA PRO A 95 -14.22 21.50 -2.00
C PRO A 95 -12.87 22.16 -1.70
N VAL A 96 -12.83 23.18 -0.84
CA VAL A 96 -11.56 23.83 -0.42
C VAL A 96 -10.72 22.85 0.38
N ILE A 97 -11.35 22.15 1.33
CA ILE A 97 -10.68 21.15 2.16
C ILE A 97 -10.24 19.95 1.30
N LEU A 98 -11.14 19.43 0.46
CA LEU A 98 -10.81 18.34 -0.46
C LEU A 98 -9.66 18.71 -1.41
N GLY A 99 -9.64 19.94 -1.94
CA GLY A 99 -8.55 20.43 -2.78
C GLY A 99 -7.20 20.45 -2.06
N ALA A 100 -7.17 20.86 -0.80
CA ALA A 100 -5.96 20.82 0.03
C ALA A 100 -5.48 19.38 0.27
N PHE A 101 -6.39 18.44 0.55
CA PHE A 101 -6.04 17.03 0.73
C PHE A 101 -5.52 16.38 -0.55
N VAL A 102 -6.14 16.66 -1.70
CA VAL A 102 -5.74 16.10 -3.00
C VAL A 102 -4.36 16.61 -3.42
N THR A 103 -4.11 17.92 -3.28
CA THR A 103 -2.81 18.51 -3.63
C THR A 103 -1.68 17.97 -2.74
N LEU A 104 -1.92 17.86 -1.44
CA LEU A 104 -0.99 17.23 -0.50
C LEU A 104 -0.75 15.76 -0.87
N GLY A 105 -1.82 15.00 -1.13
CA GLY A 105 -1.72 13.59 -1.54
C GLY A 105 -0.91 13.40 -2.82
N PHE A 106 -1.09 14.28 -3.81
CA PHE A 106 -0.32 14.24 -5.05
C PHE A 106 1.16 14.57 -4.82
N ALA A 107 1.44 15.60 -4.01
CA ALA A 107 2.81 15.95 -3.63
C ALA A 107 3.50 14.77 -2.91
N LEU A 108 2.83 14.16 -1.93
CA LEU A 108 3.36 13.01 -1.18
C LEU A 108 3.65 11.82 -2.11
N ARG A 109 2.76 11.52 -3.06
CA ARG A 109 3.00 10.46 -4.07
C ARG A 109 4.26 10.75 -4.89
N LYS A 110 4.42 11.99 -5.36
CA LYS A 110 5.58 12.40 -6.15
C LYS A 110 6.89 12.30 -5.35
N PHE A 111 6.88 12.74 -4.08
CA PHE A 111 8.03 12.59 -3.19
C PHE A 111 8.34 11.13 -2.87
N SER A 112 7.32 10.30 -2.64
CA SER A 112 7.51 8.87 -2.38
C SER A 112 8.09 8.15 -3.60
N ALA A 113 7.67 8.48 -4.81
CA ALA A 113 8.25 7.90 -6.03
C ALA A 113 9.72 8.30 -6.20
N LYS A 114 10.06 9.56 -5.90
CA LYS A 114 11.44 10.06 -5.96
C LYS A 114 12.34 9.41 -4.90
N GLU A 115 11.81 9.20 -3.70
CA GLU A 115 12.50 8.48 -2.63
C GLU A 115 12.80 7.03 -3.03
N ILE A 116 11.81 6.30 -3.53
CA ILE A 116 11.99 4.91 -3.99
C ILE A 116 13.05 4.85 -5.09
N ALA A 117 13.00 5.74 -6.09
CA ALA A 117 13.98 5.79 -7.17
C ALA A 117 15.41 6.12 -6.69
N ALA A 118 15.56 6.98 -5.67
CA ALA A 118 16.86 7.29 -5.08
C ALA A 118 17.42 6.09 -4.28
N TYR A 119 16.56 5.40 -3.52
CA TYR A 119 16.94 4.17 -2.82
C TYR A 119 17.29 3.02 -3.77
N GLU A 120 16.58 2.89 -4.89
CA GLU A 120 16.86 1.87 -5.91
C GLU A 120 18.27 2.00 -6.46
N LYS A 121 18.73 3.22 -6.75
CA LYS A 121 20.11 3.48 -7.21
C LYS A 121 21.17 3.04 -6.19
N ALA A 122 20.98 3.37 -4.91
CA ALA A 122 21.88 2.92 -3.86
C ALA A 122 21.86 1.38 -3.71
N GLY A 123 20.68 0.77 -3.82
CA GLY A 123 20.50 -0.69 -3.81
C GLY A 123 21.21 -1.39 -4.97
N LEU A 124 21.19 -0.82 -6.18
CA LEU A 124 21.91 -1.34 -7.34
C LEU A 124 23.43 -1.34 -7.12
N ILE A 125 23.98 -0.26 -6.55
CA ILE A 125 25.41 -0.18 -6.23
C ILE A 125 25.79 -1.20 -5.17
N ALA A 126 25.00 -1.32 -4.11
CA ALA A 126 25.24 -2.35 -3.09
C ALA A 126 25.19 -3.76 -3.67
N ALA A 127 24.23 -4.05 -4.56
CA ALA A 127 24.13 -5.33 -5.25
C ALA A 127 25.35 -5.61 -6.12
N GLU A 128 25.88 -4.61 -6.84
CA GLU A 128 27.10 -4.71 -7.64
C GLU A 128 28.31 -5.05 -6.77
N ILE A 129 28.51 -4.34 -5.65
CA ILE A 129 29.62 -4.55 -4.73
C ILE A 129 29.53 -5.96 -4.11
N LEU A 130 28.34 -6.41 -3.71
CA LEU A 130 28.14 -7.74 -3.13
C LEU A 130 28.35 -8.86 -4.15
N ALA A 131 27.93 -8.67 -5.39
CA ALA A 131 28.18 -9.61 -6.47
C ALA A 131 29.69 -9.72 -6.78
N ALA A 132 30.42 -8.61 -6.69
CA ALA A 132 31.85 -8.50 -6.97
C ALA A 132 32.73 -8.56 -5.69
N VAL A 133 32.23 -9.09 -4.57
CA VAL A 133 32.91 -9.00 -3.27
C VAL A 133 34.34 -9.54 -3.27
N ARG A 134 34.60 -10.63 -4.01
CA ARG A 134 35.93 -11.24 -4.12
C ARG A 134 36.92 -10.34 -4.86
N THR A 135 36.47 -9.62 -5.89
CA THR A 135 37.33 -8.71 -6.66
C THR A 135 37.58 -7.41 -5.88
N VAL A 136 36.56 -6.88 -5.21
CA VAL A 136 36.72 -5.69 -4.35
C VAL A 136 37.74 -5.95 -3.23
N PHE A 137 37.70 -7.14 -2.64
CA PHE A 137 38.66 -7.56 -1.62
C PHE A 137 40.07 -7.77 -2.20
N ALA A 138 40.18 -8.42 -3.37
CA ALA A 138 41.46 -8.65 -4.03
C ALA A 138 42.19 -7.36 -4.43
N PHE A 139 41.45 -6.28 -4.75
CA PHE A 139 42.01 -4.97 -5.09
C PHE A 139 42.00 -3.96 -3.93
N GLY A 140 41.56 -4.34 -2.71
CA GLY A 140 41.53 -3.45 -1.55
C GLY A 140 40.66 -2.19 -1.71
N CYS A 141 39.67 -2.21 -2.61
CA CYS A 141 38.89 -1.02 -3.01
C CYS A 141 37.66 -0.73 -2.12
N GLN A 142 37.63 -1.26 -0.89
CA GLN A 142 36.47 -1.21 0.00
C GLN A 142 36.07 0.22 0.37
N GLU A 143 37.04 1.06 0.74
CA GLU A 143 36.84 2.47 1.10
C GLU A 143 36.22 3.27 -0.06
N LYS A 144 36.70 3.03 -1.28
CA LYS A 144 36.24 3.73 -2.50
C LYS A 144 34.77 3.40 -2.81
N GLU A 145 34.41 2.13 -2.71
CA GLU A 145 33.04 1.67 -2.95
C GLU A 145 32.09 2.07 -1.80
N SER A 146 32.59 2.13 -0.56
CA SER A 146 31.84 2.65 0.58
C SER A 146 31.47 4.12 0.38
N LEU A 147 32.43 4.95 -0.04
CA LEU A 147 32.19 6.37 -0.30
C LEU A 147 31.22 6.59 -1.48
N ARG A 148 31.27 5.72 -2.49
CA ARG A 148 30.32 5.72 -3.61
C ARG A 148 28.89 5.43 -3.15
N TYR A 149 28.71 4.44 -2.28
CA TYR A 149 27.42 4.11 -1.69
C TYR A 149 26.89 5.23 -0.79
N GLU A 150 27.75 5.82 0.06
CA GLU A 150 27.38 6.91 0.97
C GLU A 150 26.89 8.16 0.24
N ASN A 151 27.54 8.51 -0.89
CA ASN A 151 27.13 9.65 -1.72
C ASN A 151 25.71 9.50 -2.27
N GLU A 152 25.35 8.32 -2.77
CA GLU A 152 23.99 8.03 -3.27
C GLU A 152 22.97 7.94 -2.13
N LEU A 153 23.37 7.41 -0.96
CA LEU A 153 22.53 7.39 0.24
C LEU A 153 22.21 8.81 0.72
N GLY A 154 23.18 9.72 0.70
CA GLY A 154 22.99 11.12 1.09
C GLY A 154 22.03 11.89 0.19
N ALA A 155 21.91 11.50 -1.08
CA ALA A 155 20.88 12.03 -1.98
C ALA A 155 19.48 11.51 -1.60
N SER A 156 19.37 10.21 -1.27
CA SER A 156 18.11 9.61 -0.81
C SER A 156 17.65 10.19 0.55
N ALA A 157 18.57 10.37 1.49
CA ALA A 157 18.31 10.93 2.82
C ALA A 157 17.74 12.35 2.75
N ARG A 158 18.21 13.19 1.81
CA ARG A 158 17.67 14.55 1.60
C ARG A 158 16.22 14.54 1.11
N VAL A 159 15.87 13.65 0.18
CA VAL A 159 14.49 13.50 -0.31
C VAL A 159 13.59 12.98 0.81
N PHE A 160 14.09 12.03 1.61
CA PHE A 160 13.39 11.51 2.77
C PHE A 160 13.14 12.58 3.84
N MET A 161 14.15 13.39 4.19
CA MET A 161 14.01 14.48 5.15
C MET A 161 12.99 15.53 4.70
N LEU A 162 12.96 15.88 3.41
CA LEU A 162 11.96 16.82 2.90
C LEU A 162 10.53 16.25 2.99
N LYS A 163 10.37 14.97 2.66
CA LYS A 163 9.10 14.24 2.81
C LYS A 163 8.67 14.16 4.28
N SER A 164 9.59 13.85 5.20
CA SER A 164 9.29 13.69 6.62
C SER A 164 8.94 15.03 7.27
N LEU A 165 9.57 16.14 6.88
CA LEU A 165 9.20 17.48 7.32
C LEU A 165 7.80 17.87 6.81
N LEU A 166 7.49 17.60 5.53
CA LEU A 166 6.15 17.84 4.97
C LEU A 166 5.06 17.04 5.69
N MET A 167 5.34 15.79 6.07
CA MET A 167 4.42 14.98 6.86
C MET A 167 4.34 15.41 8.34
N GLY A 168 5.47 15.85 8.91
CA GLY A 168 5.58 16.28 10.31
C GLY A 168 4.79 17.55 10.62
N ILE A 169 4.74 18.49 9.68
CA ILE A 169 3.92 19.71 9.79
C ILE A 169 2.42 19.37 9.92
N GLY A 170 1.96 18.25 9.34
CA GLY A 170 0.57 17.78 9.46
C GLY A 170 0.23 17.09 10.79
N LYS A 171 1.22 16.73 11.61
CA LYS A 171 1.07 15.94 12.84
C LYS A 171 1.15 16.76 14.13
N LEU A 172 1.38 18.08 14.02
CA LEU A 172 1.52 19.02 15.14
C LEU A 172 0.19 19.66 15.59
N ARG A 173 -0.96 19.01 15.34
CA ARG A 173 -2.27 19.46 15.83
C ARG A 173 -3.08 18.31 16.41
#